data_AF-A0A1G3PPT9-F1
#
_entry.id   AF-A0A1G3PPT9-F1
#
_cell.length_a   1.000
_cell.length_b   1.000
_cell.length_c   1.000
_cell.angle_alpha   90.00
_cell.angle_beta   90.00
_cell.angle_gamma   90.00
#
_symmetry.space_group_name_H-M   'P 1'
#
loop_
_entity.id
_entity.type
_entity.pdbx_description
1 polymer ?
#
loop_
_entity_poly.entity_id
_entity_poly.type
_entity_poly.pdbx_seq_one_letter_code
_entity_poly.pdbx_strand_id
1 'polypeptide(L)'
;MASRAEIVEFFKNLCHPTDGFEGWLSDTGHPEVFERLASIDEKPLSKVQLDQLLLLSLASAVSDGFFSYYWLSIPPHTYDIKRLNDFDHSFAAQNAIISLAHLRWGLERVAIDALLYFGSIERAFAVLARMSEPEIFAFFNERRYPTAAIKTRGKGLRLNKVLKEDRYLISEMACKTYGDMPESQSELKEFLIENYRASVRDGNKNIRVKDLFDRSSSGSKHQNNMQMLLFSADDLLEDTISSESDLEKRYGRIAEKFIEARKSALKNTEYFLSMINDLDVYMSTSMRTRSDFRTVADACEKVFGDQRLQDLNLRYFDPTLSAAEGHEDKGLIECLMVRSAKVLVYIAGERESFGKDAEAAMALTLGKPVIFYCDSQQRKGFYKDVHPLSRLIDFQTGVAVGAIVTDRLEEVAELLDRIFENAMEYVIEQPEGKPGYYRLKEKLTNSVIRIQTNNKLLSRCFWNFFSNAKYRDSKRGRDVQE
;
A
#
# COMPACT_ATOMS: atom_id res chain seq x y z
N MET A 1 -27.25 17.18 -32.52
CA MET A 1 -25.82 17.47 -32.71
C MET A 1 -25.33 18.21 -31.48
N ALA A 2 -24.30 17.69 -30.81
CA ALA A 2 -23.66 18.39 -29.69
C ALA A 2 -22.88 19.60 -30.20
N SER A 3 -22.97 20.72 -29.50
CA SER A 3 -22.17 21.91 -29.73
C SER A 3 -20.72 21.70 -29.27
N ARG A 4 -19.80 22.52 -29.79
CA ARG A 4 -18.39 22.52 -29.35
C ARG A 4 -18.25 22.66 -27.84
N ALA A 5 -19.01 23.57 -27.22
CA ALA A 5 -18.95 23.80 -25.78
C ALA A 5 -19.40 22.56 -24.97
N GLU A 6 -20.45 21.87 -25.42
CA GLU A 6 -20.90 20.62 -24.79
C GLU A 6 -19.85 19.51 -24.93
N ILE A 7 -19.19 19.38 -26.08
CA ILE A 7 -18.10 18.41 -26.28
C ILE A 7 -16.92 18.73 -25.37
N VAL A 8 -16.45 19.99 -25.34
CA VAL A 8 -15.32 20.37 -24.46
C VAL A 8 -15.65 20.09 -23.00
N GLU A 9 -16.83 20.49 -22.54
CA GLU A 9 -17.28 20.24 -21.16
C GLU A 9 -17.36 18.74 -20.84
N PHE A 10 -17.82 17.92 -21.79
CA PHE A 10 -17.89 16.46 -21.64
C PHE A 10 -16.50 15.81 -21.48
N PHE A 11 -15.48 16.36 -22.15
CA PHE A 11 -14.10 15.86 -22.10
C PHE A 11 -13.16 16.63 -21.15
N LYS A 12 -13.67 17.60 -20.38
CA LYS A 12 -12.85 18.51 -19.56
C LYS A 12 -11.92 17.85 -18.55
N ASN A 13 -12.25 16.64 -18.08
CA ASN A 13 -11.42 15.90 -17.13
C ASN A 13 -10.27 15.15 -17.81
N LEU A 14 -10.36 14.93 -19.13
CA LEU A 14 -9.37 14.18 -19.92
C LEU A 14 -8.51 15.10 -20.78
N CYS A 15 -9.03 16.25 -21.20
CA CYS A 15 -8.32 17.18 -22.07
C CYS A 15 -8.15 18.56 -21.43
N HIS A 16 -7.15 19.30 -21.90
CA HIS A 16 -6.88 20.68 -21.49
C HIS A 16 -6.23 21.49 -22.62
N PRO A 17 -6.24 22.83 -22.57
CA PRO A 17 -5.63 23.65 -23.62
C PRO A 17 -4.12 23.42 -23.78
N THR A 18 -3.74 22.59 -24.74
CA THR A 18 -2.36 22.28 -25.14
C THR A 18 -2.36 21.73 -26.58
N ASP A 19 -1.18 21.56 -27.16
CA ASP A 19 -1.02 20.74 -28.38
C ASP A 19 -0.92 19.26 -28.00
N GLY A 20 -1.17 18.38 -28.98
CA GLY A 20 -0.98 16.93 -28.81
C GLY A 20 -2.22 16.20 -28.27
N PHE A 21 -2.00 15.01 -27.73
CA PHE A 21 -3.09 14.08 -27.37
C PHE A 21 -3.96 14.59 -26.22
N GLU A 22 -3.41 15.39 -25.31
CA GLU A 22 -4.17 15.97 -24.20
C GLU A 22 -4.98 17.22 -24.64
N GLY A 23 -4.73 17.73 -25.84
CA GLY A 23 -5.24 19.01 -26.34
C GLY A 23 -6.43 18.96 -27.28
N TRP A 24 -6.59 17.85 -28.01
CA TRP A 24 -7.43 17.80 -29.21
C TRP A 24 -8.93 17.99 -28.98
N LEU A 25 -9.44 17.73 -27.76
CA LEU A 25 -10.85 17.96 -27.37
C LEU A 25 -11.02 19.12 -26.38
N SER A 26 -10.03 20.02 -26.30
CA SER A 26 -10.09 21.22 -25.47
C SER A 26 -10.59 22.45 -26.24
N ASP A 27 -10.73 23.58 -25.57
CA ASP A 27 -11.10 24.85 -26.22
C ASP A 27 -10.15 25.28 -27.35
N THR A 28 -8.90 24.79 -27.37
CA THR A 28 -7.94 25.07 -28.45
C THR A 28 -7.94 24.02 -29.56
N GLY A 29 -8.81 23.00 -29.47
CA GLY A 29 -8.92 21.95 -30.49
C GLY A 29 -9.32 22.50 -31.86
N HIS A 30 -8.91 21.79 -32.91
CA HIS A 30 -9.18 22.18 -34.29
C HIS A 30 -10.69 22.13 -34.60
N PRO A 31 -11.30 23.15 -35.26
CA PRO A 31 -12.75 23.21 -35.49
C PRO A 31 -13.36 21.95 -36.14
N GLU A 32 -12.69 21.41 -37.16
CA GLU A 32 -13.08 20.16 -37.85
C GLU A 32 -13.25 18.95 -36.92
N VAL A 33 -12.52 18.89 -35.80
CA VAL A 33 -12.68 17.82 -34.80
C VAL A 33 -14.09 17.87 -34.22
N PHE A 34 -14.55 19.06 -33.82
CA PHE A 34 -15.87 19.24 -33.22
C PHE A 34 -16.99 19.05 -34.24
N GLU A 35 -16.82 19.55 -35.46
CA GLU A 35 -17.79 19.34 -36.55
C GLU A 35 -17.95 17.84 -36.85
N ARG A 36 -16.84 17.11 -36.90
CA ARG A 36 -16.87 15.66 -37.12
C ARG A 36 -17.54 14.92 -35.96
N LEU A 37 -17.20 15.27 -34.71
CA LEU A 37 -17.74 14.61 -33.51
C LEU A 37 -19.21 14.93 -33.25
N ALA A 38 -19.71 16.09 -33.67
CA ALA A 38 -21.12 16.46 -33.53
C ALA A 38 -22.09 15.52 -34.27
N SER A 39 -21.57 14.75 -35.24
CA SER A 39 -22.31 13.76 -36.04
C SER A 39 -21.93 12.30 -35.75
N ILE A 40 -21.22 12.03 -34.64
CA ILE A 40 -20.67 10.68 -34.35
C ILE A 40 -21.75 9.60 -34.21
N ASP A 41 -22.91 9.94 -33.67
CA ASP A 41 -24.03 8.99 -33.45
C ASP A 41 -24.67 8.53 -34.78
N GLU A 42 -24.62 9.38 -35.82
CA GLU A 42 -25.11 9.05 -37.17
C GLU A 42 -24.01 8.47 -38.05
N LYS A 43 -22.77 8.91 -37.82
CA LYS A 43 -21.59 8.54 -38.60
C LYS A 43 -20.50 8.07 -37.63
N PRO A 44 -20.43 6.75 -37.35
CA PRO A 44 -19.39 6.19 -36.50
C PRO A 44 -17.99 6.61 -36.95
N LEU A 45 -17.12 6.89 -35.98
CA LEU A 45 -15.75 7.35 -36.20
C LEU A 45 -14.83 6.15 -36.41
N SER A 46 -14.36 5.95 -37.64
CA SER A 46 -13.40 4.90 -37.95
C SER A 46 -11.99 5.26 -37.45
N LYS A 47 -11.11 4.27 -37.36
CA LYS A 47 -9.70 4.46 -37.02
C LYS A 47 -9.00 5.50 -37.88
N VAL A 48 -9.22 5.44 -39.21
CA VAL A 48 -8.62 6.39 -40.17
C VAL A 48 -9.07 7.82 -39.88
N GLN A 49 -10.35 8.02 -39.56
CA GLN A 49 -10.86 9.33 -39.20
C GLN A 49 -10.29 9.79 -37.85
N LEU A 50 -10.20 8.90 -36.85
CA LEU A 50 -9.55 9.22 -35.59
C LEU A 50 -8.10 9.70 -35.80
N ASP A 51 -7.32 9.00 -36.61
CA ASP A 51 -5.95 9.43 -36.96
C ASP A 51 -5.91 10.82 -37.58
N GLN A 52 -6.84 11.12 -38.51
CA GLN A 52 -6.93 12.45 -39.10
C GLN A 52 -7.22 13.52 -38.04
N LEU A 53 -8.16 13.28 -37.13
CA LEU A 53 -8.51 14.21 -36.05
C LEU A 53 -7.34 14.43 -35.06
N LEU A 54 -6.60 13.36 -34.74
CA LEU A 54 -5.41 13.41 -33.91
C LEU A 54 -4.28 14.22 -34.57
N LEU A 55 -4.01 13.97 -35.86
CA LEU A 55 -2.97 14.68 -36.61
C LEU A 55 -3.28 16.18 -36.78
N LEU A 56 -4.54 16.55 -36.99
CA LEU A 56 -4.98 17.95 -36.99
C LEU A 56 -4.69 18.67 -35.67
N SER A 57 -4.54 17.89 -34.59
CA SER A 57 -4.24 18.39 -33.24
C SER A 57 -2.78 18.14 -32.83
N LEU A 58 -1.92 17.84 -33.81
CA LEU A 58 -0.48 17.58 -33.62
C LEU A 58 -0.17 16.34 -32.75
N ALA A 59 -1.14 15.44 -32.56
CA ALA A 59 -0.92 14.13 -31.97
C ALA A 59 -0.49 13.11 -33.05
N SER A 60 0.22 12.06 -32.64
CA SER A 60 0.57 10.95 -33.54
C SER A 60 -0.66 10.13 -33.90
N ALA A 61 -0.69 9.61 -35.14
CA ALA A 61 -1.61 8.54 -35.52
C ALA A 61 -1.37 7.28 -34.66
N VAL A 62 -2.40 6.44 -34.54
CA VAL A 62 -2.36 5.21 -33.74
C VAL A 62 -2.24 3.97 -34.63
N SER A 63 -1.76 2.87 -34.07
CA SER A 63 -1.81 1.55 -34.71
C SER A 63 -3.24 1.00 -34.69
N ASP A 64 -3.52 0.02 -35.56
CA ASP A 64 -4.80 -0.70 -35.52
C ASP A 64 -4.98 -1.44 -34.19
N GLY A 65 -3.88 -1.95 -33.63
CA GLY A 65 -3.87 -2.65 -32.36
C GLY A 65 -4.24 -1.75 -31.18
N PHE A 66 -3.73 -0.51 -31.16
CA PHE A 66 -4.09 0.47 -30.14
C PHE A 66 -5.58 0.85 -30.23
N PHE A 67 -6.06 1.13 -31.45
CA PHE A 67 -7.47 1.45 -31.67
C PHE A 67 -8.40 0.30 -31.23
N SER A 68 -8.08 -0.92 -31.66
CA SER A 68 -8.81 -2.12 -31.28
C SER A 68 -8.81 -2.32 -29.76
N TYR A 69 -7.65 -2.24 -29.12
CA TYR A 69 -7.51 -2.47 -27.69
C TYR A 69 -8.35 -1.52 -26.84
N TYR A 70 -8.30 -0.22 -27.13
CA TYR A 70 -8.90 0.80 -26.26
C TYR A 70 -10.38 1.07 -26.51
N TRP A 71 -10.88 0.86 -27.73
CA TRP A 71 -12.28 1.14 -28.06
C TRP A 71 -13.05 -0.12 -28.47
N LEU A 72 -12.43 -1.12 -29.08
CA LEU A 72 -13.17 -2.25 -29.65
C LEU A 72 -13.05 -3.55 -28.86
N SER A 73 -12.34 -3.56 -27.73
CA SER A 73 -12.18 -4.77 -26.92
C SER A 73 -12.33 -4.51 -25.43
N ILE A 74 -12.72 -5.57 -24.70
CA ILE A 74 -12.82 -5.61 -23.23
C ILE A 74 -11.84 -6.68 -22.73
N PRO A 75 -10.52 -6.44 -22.83
CA PRO A 75 -9.52 -7.40 -22.42
C PRO A 75 -9.50 -7.54 -20.89
N PRO A 76 -9.08 -8.69 -20.35
CA PRO A 76 -8.63 -8.77 -18.96
C PRO A 76 -7.57 -7.69 -18.69
N HIS A 77 -7.78 -6.90 -17.64
CA HIS A 77 -6.94 -5.76 -17.32
C HIS A 77 -6.50 -5.79 -15.84
N THR A 78 -5.69 -4.81 -15.46
CA THR A 78 -5.21 -4.55 -14.09
C THR A 78 -6.23 -3.84 -13.18
N TYR A 79 -7.37 -3.44 -13.74
CA TYR A 79 -8.50 -2.82 -13.05
C TYR A 79 -9.80 -3.10 -13.83
N ASP A 80 -10.97 -2.78 -13.25
CA ASP A 80 -12.25 -3.09 -13.88
C ASP A 80 -12.65 -2.02 -14.90
N ILE A 81 -12.30 -2.23 -16.17
CA ILE A 81 -12.63 -1.34 -17.29
C ILE A 81 -14.15 -1.23 -17.55
N LYS A 82 -14.96 -2.15 -17.03
CA LYS A 82 -16.43 -2.14 -17.19
C LYS A 82 -17.12 -1.22 -16.18
N ARG A 83 -16.40 -0.78 -15.15
CA ARG A 83 -16.91 0.16 -14.12
C ARG A 83 -16.49 1.60 -14.36
N LEU A 84 -15.83 1.86 -15.49
CA LEU A 84 -15.53 3.21 -15.94
C LEU A 84 -16.82 3.92 -16.39
N ASN A 85 -16.72 5.26 -16.50
CA ASN A 85 -17.86 6.06 -16.93
C ASN A 85 -18.23 5.71 -18.37
N ASP A 86 -19.52 5.84 -18.68
CA ASP A 86 -20.06 5.73 -20.03
C ASP A 86 -19.84 4.35 -20.72
N PHE A 87 -19.37 3.33 -19.97
CA PHE A 87 -19.19 1.97 -20.50
C PHE A 87 -20.52 1.36 -20.94
N ASP A 88 -20.51 0.77 -22.12
CA ASP A 88 -21.59 -0.05 -22.65
C ASP A 88 -21.03 -1.35 -23.25
N HIS A 89 -21.69 -2.48 -22.99
CA HIS A 89 -21.26 -3.78 -23.48
C HIS A 89 -21.23 -3.88 -25.02
N SER A 90 -22.01 -3.06 -25.72
CA SER A 90 -22.07 -3.03 -27.18
C SER A 90 -20.80 -2.48 -27.83
N PHE A 91 -19.95 -1.75 -27.09
CA PHE A 91 -18.73 -1.14 -27.64
C PHE A 91 -17.77 -2.18 -28.23
N ALA A 92 -17.61 -3.32 -27.57
CA ALA A 92 -16.71 -4.40 -28.00
C ALA A 92 -17.18 -5.14 -29.27
N ALA A 93 -18.42 -4.95 -29.71
CA ALA A 93 -18.95 -5.56 -30.93
C ALA A 93 -18.82 -4.63 -32.15
N GLN A 94 -18.32 -3.41 -31.97
CA GLN A 94 -18.21 -2.43 -33.03
C GLN A 94 -16.88 -2.56 -33.79
N ASN A 95 -16.84 -1.97 -34.98
CA ASN A 95 -15.65 -1.77 -35.79
C ASN A 95 -15.21 -0.29 -35.85
N ALA A 96 -15.93 0.57 -35.14
CA ALA A 96 -15.75 2.02 -35.10
C ALA A 96 -16.29 2.58 -33.77
N ILE A 97 -15.92 3.82 -33.46
CA ILE A 97 -16.43 4.52 -32.28
C ILE A 97 -17.80 5.11 -32.62
N ILE A 98 -18.85 4.65 -31.96
CA ILE A 98 -20.25 4.92 -32.35
C ILE A 98 -20.91 6.09 -31.62
N SER A 99 -20.26 6.65 -30.59
CA SER A 99 -20.82 7.75 -29.79
C SER A 99 -19.74 8.51 -29.02
N LEU A 100 -20.08 9.69 -28.46
CA LEU A 100 -19.17 10.43 -27.58
C LEU A 100 -18.84 9.65 -26.29
N ALA A 101 -19.83 8.92 -25.76
CA ALA A 101 -19.66 8.00 -24.63
C ALA A 101 -18.62 6.92 -24.93
N HIS A 102 -18.72 6.29 -26.10
CA HIS A 102 -17.75 5.29 -26.56
C HIS A 102 -16.35 5.92 -26.72
N LEU A 103 -16.24 7.11 -27.33
CA LEU A 103 -14.96 7.81 -27.45
C LEU A 103 -14.33 8.06 -26.07
N ARG A 104 -15.12 8.58 -25.14
CA ARG A 104 -14.67 8.89 -23.77
C ARG A 104 -14.23 7.67 -22.99
N TRP A 105 -14.95 6.56 -23.09
CA TRP A 105 -14.57 5.32 -22.43
C TRP A 105 -13.16 4.87 -22.83
N GLY A 106 -12.84 4.87 -24.13
CA GLY A 106 -11.48 4.51 -24.56
C GLY A 106 -10.42 5.54 -24.19
N LEU A 107 -10.73 6.85 -24.24
CA LEU A 107 -9.79 7.90 -23.79
C LEU A 107 -9.52 7.84 -22.27
N GLU A 108 -10.54 7.53 -21.47
CA GLU A 108 -10.42 7.37 -20.02
C GLU A 108 -9.49 6.18 -19.71
N ARG A 109 -9.64 5.06 -20.41
CA ARG A 109 -8.72 3.92 -20.31
C ARG A 109 -7.26 4.32 -20.62
N VAL A 110 -7.03 4.99 -21.76
CA VAL A 110 -5.68 5.48 -22.15
C VAL A 110 -5.08 6.35 -21.04
N ALA A 111 -5.86 7.29 -20.50
CA ALA A 111 -5.39 8.21 -19.48
C ALA A 111 -5.13 7.51 -18.12
N ILE A 112 -5.98 6.56 -17.72
CA ILE A 112 -5.77 5.77 -16.50
C ILE A 112 -4.48 4.96 -16.62
N ASP A 113 -4.31 4.25 -17.74
CA ASP A 113 -3.13 3.42 -18.00
C ASP A 113 -1.86 4.26 -18.04
N ALA A 114 -1.94 5.43 -18.64
CA ALA A 114 -0.84 6.37 -18.66
C ALA A 114 -0.41 6.82 -17.26
N LEU A 115 -1.37 7.20 -16.41
CA LEU A 115 -1.09 7.65 -15.06
C LEU A 115 -0.60 6.51 -14.17
N LEU A 116 -1.12 5.29 -14.33
CA LEU A 116 -0.71 4.12 -13.56
C LEU A 116 0.72 3.67 -13.86
N TYR A 117 1.14 3.69 -15.12
CA TYR A 117 2.37 3.00 -15.55
C TYR A 117 3.43 3.88 -16.21
N PHE A 118 3.09 5.10 -16.61
CA PHE A 118 4.01 6.02 -17.29
C PHE A 118 4.16 7.36 -16.58
N GLY A 119 3.23 7.68 -15.65
CA GLY A 119 3.17 8.94 -14.90
C GLY A 119 2.86 10.16 -15.77
N SER A 120 2.62 9.97 -17.06
CA SER A 120 2.26 11.04 -18.01
C SER A 120 1.47 10.49 -19.19
N ILE A 121 0.36 11.16 -19.52
CA ILE A 121 -0.54 10.84 -20.64
C ILE A 121 0.22 10.91 -21.97
N GLU A 122 0.85 12.04 -22.29
CA GLU A 122 1.64 12.20 -23.51
C GLU A 122 2.73 11.11 -23.68
N ARG A 123 3.46 10.79 -22.60
CA ARG A 123 4.53 9.77 -22.66
C ARG A 123 3.98 8.38 -22.91
N ALA A 124 2.88 8.02 -22.25
CA ALA A 124 2.23 6.74 -22.47
C ALA A 124 1.71 6.64 -23.90
N PHE A 125 1.04 7.69 -24.38
CA PHE A 125 0.48 7.73 -25.73
C PHE A 125 1.58 7.54 -26.78
N ALA A 126 2.72 8.23 -26.66
CA ALA A 126 3.86 8.08 -27.57
C ALA A 126 4.41 6.64 -27.67
N VAL A 127 4.27 5.84 -26.61
CA VAL A 127 4.70 4.43 -26.56
C VAL A 127 3.58 3.51 -27.04
N LEU A 128 2.40 3.60 -26.42
CA LEU A 128 1.29 2.67 -26.62
C LEU A 128 0.65 2.82 -28.00
N ALA A 129 0.57 4.05 -28.54
CA ALA A 129 -0.03 4.31 -29.86
C ALA A 129 0.64 3.55 -31.01
N ARG A 130 1.87 3.06 -30.82
CA ARG A 130 2.64 2.32 -31.83
C ARG A 130 2.64 0.81 -31.64
N MET A 131 2.15 0.33 -30.50
CA MET A 131 2.13 -1.09 -30.18
C MET A 131 0.98 -1.80 -30.91
N SER A 132 1.21 -3.04 -31.32
CA SER A 132 0.16 -3.96 -31.75
C SER A 132 -0.71 -4.39 -30.56
N GLU A 133 -1.90 -4.92 -30.84
CA GLU A 133 -2.82 -5.37 -29.78
C GLU A 133 -2.20 -6.47 -28.90
N PRO A 134 -1.48 -7.48 -29.44
CA PRO A 134 -0.78 -8.46 -28.62
C PRO A 134 0.29 -7.86 -27.70
N GLU A 135 1.01 -6.82 -28.15
CA GLU A 135 2.03 -6.14 -27.34
C GLU A 135 1.39 -5.36 -26.18
N ILE A 136 0.29 -4.66 -26.44
CA ILE A 136 -0.47 -3.94 -25.39
C ILE A 136 -1.05 -4.95 -24.39
N PHE A 137 -1.67 -6.02 -24.89
CA PHE A 137 -2.21 -7.08 -24.04
C PHE A 137 -1.13 -7.71 -23.16
N ALA A 138 0.02 -8.08 -23.72
CA ALA A 138 1.15 -8.63 -22.97
C ALA A 138 1.63 -7.65 -21.90
N PHE A 139 1.80 -6.36 -22.26
CA PHE A 139 2.24 -5.32 -21.34
C PHE A 139 1.34 -5.24 -20.09
N PHE A 140 0.02 -5.17 -20.26
CA PHE A 140 -0.88 -5.09 -19.11
C PHE A 140 -1.04 -6.43 -18.39
N ASN A 141 -1.05 -7.55 -19.13
CA ASN A 141 -1.21 -8.86 -18.53
C ASN A 141 -0.05 -9.23 -17.59
N GLU A 142 1.18 -8.85 -17.92
CA GLU A 142 2.36 -9.01 -17.02
C GLU A 142 2.24 -8.22 -15.71
N ARG A 143 1.40 -7.18 -15.67
CA ARG A 143 1.19 -6.30 -14.51
C ARG A 143 -0.03 -6.70 -13.68
N ARG A 144 -0.78 -7.70 -14.12
CA ARG A 144 -1.93 -8.22 -13.38
C ARG A 144 -1.47 -9.10 -12.24
N TYR A 145 -2.18 -9.05 -11.13
CA TYR A 145 -2.03 -10.04 -10.09
C TYR A 145 -2.45 -11.42 -10.62
N PRO A 146 -1.67 -12.49 -10.35
CA PRO A 146 -1.99 -13.84 -10.82
C PRO A 146 -3.09 -14.46 -9.96
N THR A 147 -4.30 -13.87 -10.00
CA THR A 147 -5.46 -14.22 -9.16
C THR A 147 -5.76 -15.71 -9.17
N ALA A 148 -5.78 -16.33 -10.35
CA ALA A 148 -6.04 -17.76 -10.49
C ALA A 148 -5.00 -18.61 -9.73
N ALA A 149 -3.70 -18.30 -9.88
CA ALA A 149 -2.63 -19.00 -9.17
C ALA A 149 -2.72 -18.79 -7.65
N ILE A 150 -3.07 -17.57 -7.23
CA ILE A 150 -3.29 -17.22 -5.81
C ILE A 150 -4.43 -18.04 -5.21
N LYS A 151 -5.55 -18.22 -5.93
CA LYS A 151 -6.67 -19.05 -5.49
C LYS A 151 -6.32 -20.54 -5.45
N THR A 152 -5.56 -21.05 -6.43
CA THR A 152 -5.28 -22.49 -6.56
C THR A 152 -4.08 -22.99 -5.76
N ARG A 153 -3.19 -22.11 -5.24
CA ARG A 153 -1.98 -22.52 -4.51
C ARG A 153 -2.24 -23.17 -3.13
N GLY A 154 -3.49 -23.19 -2.68
CA GLY A 154 -3.90 -23.77 -1.41
C GLY A 154 -3.50 -22.95 -0.18
N LYS A 155 -3.90 -23.44 1.01
CA LYS A 155 -3.59 -22.80 2.29
C LYS A 155 -2.11 -23.03 2.66
N GLY A 156 -1.48 -22.01 3.22
CA GLY A 156 -0.14 -22.13 3.80
C GLY A 156 -0.11 -23.03 5.03
N LEU A 157 1.09 -23.35 5.50
CA LEU A 157 1.27 -24.04 6.78
C LEU A 157 0.65 -23.22 7.91
N ARG A 158 0.01 -23.90 8.86
CA ARG A 158 -0.63 -23.26 9.99
C ARG A 158 0.43 -22.70 10.94
N LEU A 159 0.34 -21.42 11.27
CA LEU A 159 1.16 -20.80 12.30
C LEU A 159 0.84 -21.38 13.68
N ASN A 160 1.87 -21.47 14.53
CA ASN A 160 1.73 -21.78 15.93
C ASN A 160 0.94 -20.67 16.63
N LYS A 161 0.07 -21.09 17.56
CA LYS A 161 -0.80 -20.18 18.29
C LYS A 161 0.02 -19.38 19.30
N VAL A 162 -0.07 -18.05 19.21
CA VAL A 162 0.32 -17.14 20.29
C VAL A 162 -0.96 -16.44 20.75
N LEU A 163 -1.33 -16.60 22.03
CA LEU A 163 -2.53 -15.97 22.57
C LEU A 163 -2.41 -14.45 22.42
N LYS A 164 -3.48 -13.77 22.00
CA LYS A 164 -3.50 -12.30 21.83
C LYS A 164 -2.99 -11.58 23.07
N GLU A 165 -3.39 -12.08 24.24
CA GLU A 165 -3.02 -11.59 25.56
C GLU A 165 -1.52 -11.63 25.86
N ASP A 166 -0.80 -12.53 25.18
CA ASP A 166 0.61 -12.80 25.38
C ASP A 166 1.48 -12.31 24.21
N ARG A 167 0.90 -11.79 23.11
CA ARG A 167 1.66 -11.28 21.95
C ARG A 167 2.58 -10.10 22.31
N TYR A 168 2.27 -9.33 23.35
CA TYR A 168 3.15 -8.26 23.82
C TYR A 168 4.47 -8.80 24.41
N LEU A 169 4.48 -10.04 24.89
CA LEU A 169 5.67 -10.70 25.46
C LEU A 169 6.71 -11.03 24.40
N ILE A 170 6.34 -11.07 23.11
CA ILE A 170 7.32 -11.27 22.02
C ILE A 170 7.87 -9.94 21.48
N SER A 171 7.54 -8.82 22.12
CA SER A 171 8.11 -7.53 21.77
C SER A 171 9.60 -7.48 22.08
N GLU A 172 10.31 -6.60 21.39
CA GLU A 172 11.74 -6.40 21.64
C GLU A 172 12.02 -5.93 23.08
N MET A 173 11.13 -5.09 23.63
CA MET A 173 11.24 -4.60 25.01
C MET A 173 11.10 -5.76 26.01
N ALA A 174 10.15 -6.67 25.78
CA ALA A 174 9.98 -7.87 26.59
C ALA A 174 11.22 -8.77 26.50
N CYS A 175 11.70 -9.09 25.29
CA CYS A 175 12.88 -9.93 25.09
C CYS A 175 14.12 -9.40 25.82
N LYS A 176 14.36 -8.09 25.81
CA LYS A 176 15.51 -7.46 26.51
C LYS A 176 15.44 -7.62 28.03
N THR A 177 14.24 -7.55 28.60
CA THR A 177 14.06 -7.57 30.07
C THR A 177 13.92 -8.97 30.68
N TYR A 178 13.33 -9.91 29.94
CA TYR A 178 13.23 -11.32 30.36
C TYR A 178 14.53 -12.09 30.07
N GLY A 179 15.35 -11.62 29.13
CA GLY A 179 16.55 -12.32 28.66
C GLY A 179 16.22 -13.48 27.72
N ASP A 180 17.26 -14.19 27.28
CA ASP A 180 17.10 -15.39 26.44
C ASP A 180 16.63 -16.61 27.24
N MET A 181 16.99 -16.67 28.52
CA MET A 181 16.56 -17.69 29.47
C MET A 181 16.14 -17.01 30.78
N PRO A 182 14.82 -16.82 31.03
CA PRO A 182 14.31 -16.14 32.23
C PRO A 182 14.71 -16.77 33.56
N GLU A 183 15.10 -18.05 33.53
CA GLU A 183 15.49 -18.83 34.70
C GLU A 183 16.90 -18.49 35.22
N SER A 184 17.79 -17.93 34.39
CA SER A 184 19.18 -17.69 34.78
C SER A 184 19.56 -16.21 34.92
N GLN A 185 19.03 -15.31 34.07
CA GLN A 185 19.36 -13.88 34.08
C GLN A 185 18.23 -13.02 33.48
N SER A 186 17.27 -12.60 34.31
CA SER A 186 16.28 -11.59 33.91
C SER A 186 16.49 -10.29 34.66
N GLU A 187 16.72 -9.21 33.91
CA GLU A 187 16.82 -7.86 34.44
C GLU A 187 15.53 -7.47 35.19
N LEU A 188 14.36 -7.88 34.69
CA LEU A 188 13.09 -7.63 35.36
C LEU A 188 12.99 -8.35 36.70
N LYS A 189 13.39 -9.62 36.78
CA LYS A 189 13.38 -10.37 38.04
C LYS A 189 14.29 -9.71 39.08
N GLU A 190 15.52 -9.37 38.69
CA GLU A 190 16.50 -8.70 39.55
C GLU A 190 15.94 -7.37 40.07
N PHE A 191 15.43 -6.53 39.16
CA PHE A 191 14.84 -5.24 39.51
C PHE A 191 13.70 -5.36 40.53
N LEU A 192 12.75 -6.28 40.30
CA LEU A 192 11.60 -6.45 41.18
C LEU A 192 12.01 -6.93 42.57
N ILE A 193 12.94 -7.89 42.66
CA ILE A 193 13.42 -8.43 43.94
C ILE A 193 14.20 -7.37 44.73
N GLU A 194 15.07 -6.61 44.07
CA GLU A 194 15.86 -5.56 44.72
C GLU A 194 14.96 -4.47 45.33
N ASN A 195 13.98 -3.98 44.56
CA ASN A 195 13.04 -2.95 45.03
C ASN A 195 12.08 -3.48 46.10
N TYR A 196 11.66 -4.74 45.99
CA TYR A 196 10.85 -5.37 47.04
C TYR A 196 11.62 -5.46 48.36
N ARG A 197 12.87 -5.95 48.33
CA ARG A 197 13.75 -6.01 49.51
C ARG A 197 13.98 -4.63 50.13
N ALA A 198 14.13 -3.59 49.30
CA ALA A 198 14.21 -2.21 49.78
C ALA A 198 12.90 -1.78 50.48
N SER A 199 11.75 -2.09 49.90
CA SER A 199 10.44 -1.78 50.50
C SER A 199 10.23 -2.42 51.86
N VAL A 200 10.64 -3.68 52.01
CA VAL A 200 10.58 -4.39 53.28
C VAL A 200 11.48 -3.74 54.34
N ARG A 201 12.67 -3.24 53.95
CA ARG A 201 13.56 -2.50 54.86
C ARG A 201 12.93 -1.19 55.36
N ASP A 202 12.13 -0.53 54.53
CA ASP A 202 11.39 0.68 54.89
C ASP A 202 10.11 0.39 55.68
N GLY A 203 9.87 -0.88 56.06
CA GLY A 203 8.72 -1.30 56.86
C GLY A 203 7.46 -1.60 56.05
N ASN A 204 7.49 -1.50 54.72
CA ASN A 204 6.35 -1.85 53.87
C ASN A 204 6.45 -3.31 53.39
N LYS A 205 5.68 -4.20 54.02
CA LYS A 205 5.67 -5.64 53.69
C LYS A 205 4.64 -6.03 52.64
N ASN A 206 3.66 -5.15 52.35
CA ASN A 206 2.61 -5.40 51.37
C ASN A 206 2.61 -4.25 50.36
N ILE A 207 3.14 -4.49 49.18
CA ILE A 207 3.35 -3.44 48.17
C ILE A 207 2.82 -3.90 46.82
N ARG A 208 2.17 -3.00 46.08
CA ARG A 208 1.80 -3.30 44.69
C ARG A 208 3.02 -3.25 43.81
N VAL A 209 3.08 -4.10 42.80
CA VAL A 209 4.22 -4.14 41.88
C VAL A 209 4.47 -2.79 41.23
N LYS A 210 3.42 -2.06 40.83
CA LYS A 210 3.54 -0.69 40.31
C LYS A 210 4.29 0.25 41.25
N ASP A 211 4.02 0.16 42.55
CA ASP A 211 4.66 1.02 43.56
C ASP A 211 6.16 0.67 43.76
N LEU A 212 6.63 -0.49 43.26
CA LEU A 212 8.06 -0.84 43.22
C LEU A 212 8.83 -0.05 42.15
N PHE A 213 8.15 0.38 41.08
CA PHE A 213 8.75 1.17 40.01
C PHE A 213 8.91 2.65 40.41
N ASP A 214 7.96 3.18 41.18
CA ASP A 214 8.01 4.57 41.67
C ASP A 214 9.12 4.81 42.70
N ARG A 215 9.65 3.74 43.30
CA ARG A 215 10.71 3.77 44.32
C ARG A 215 12.13 3.80 43.76
N SER A 216 12.31 3.72 42.43
CA SER A 216 13.66 3.72 41.86
C SER A 216 14.37 5.04 42.17
N SER A 217 15.39 5.00 43.04
CA SER A 217 16.19 6.17 43.39
C SER A 217 16.86 6.78 42.15
N SER A 218 17.00 8.10 42.14
CA SER A 218 17.85 8.85 41.21
C SER A 218 19.29 8.31 41.30
N GLY A 219 19.68 7.42 40.37
CA GLY A 219 20.96 6.70 40.40
C GLY A 219 20.88 5.17 40.26
N SER A 220 19.70 4.56 40.09
CA SER A 220 19.60 3.11 39.88
C SER A 220 20.19 2.67 38.53
N LYS A 221 20.84 1.49 38.50
CA LYS A 221 21.39 0.83 37.29
C LYS A 221 20.35 0.66 36.18
N HIS A 222 19.07 0.65 36.53
CA HIS A 222 17.93 0.36 35.65
C HIS A 222 17.19 1.60 35.13
N GLN A 223 17.65 2.82 35.47
CA GLN A 223 16.93 4.05 35.12
C GLN A 223 16.74 4.22 33.59
N ASN A 224 17.73 3.78 32.80
CA ASN A 224 17.67 3.82 31.33
C ASN A 224 16.69 2.78 30.73
N ASN A 225 16.34 1.73 31.49
CA ASN A 225 15.50 0.62 31.04
C ASN A 225 14.10 0.62 31.68
N MET A 226 13.78 1.62 32.51
CA MET A 226 12.55 1.68 33.30
C MET A 226 11.28 1.50 32.46
N GLN A 227 11.22 2.13 31.28
CA GLN A 227 10.07 2.00 30.38
C GLN A 227 9.91 0.56 29.84
N MET A 228 11.03 -0.13 29.56
CA MET A 228 11.01 -1.54 29.14
C MET A 228 10.55 -2.45 30.26
N LEU A 229 11.07 -2.23 31.47
CA LEU A 229 10.71 -3.02 32.65
C LEU A 229 9.22 -2.86 32.99
N LEU A 230 8.70 -1.63 32.95
CA LEU A 230 7.27 -1.34 33.15
C LEU A 230 6.39 -2.04 32.10
N PHE A 231 6.79 -1.97 30.83
CA PHE A 231 6.07 -2.63 29.74
C PHE A 231 6.00 -4.14 29.94
N SER A 232 7.12 -4.77 30.31
CA SER A 232 7.21 -6.22 30.49
C SER A 232 6.42 -6.69 31.72
N ALA A 233 6.38 -5.86 32.76
CA ALA A 233 5.65 -6.12 34.00
C ALA A 233 4.16 -5.79 33.93
N ASP A 234 3.59 -5.42 32.78
CA ASP A 234 2.18 -4.98 32.63
C ASP A 234 1.18 -5.91 33.33
N ASP A 235 1.34 -7.23 33.17
CA ASP A 235 0.51 -8.27 33.80
C ASP A 235 0.63 -8.34 35.35
N LEU A 236 1.68 -7.76 35.92
CA LEU A 236 1.95 -7.76 37.37
C LEU A 236 1.60 -6.46 38.05
N LEU A 237 1.47 -5.34 37.34
CA LEU A 237 1.49 -4.00 37.94
C LEU A 237 0.51 -3.83 39.10
N GLU A 238 -0.69 -4.40 38.98
CA GLU A 238 -1.75 -4.28 39.98
C GLU A 238 -1.71 -5.37 41.07
N ASP A 239 -0.81 -6.36 40.95
CA ASP A 239 -0.65 -7.40 41.97
C ASP A 239 -0.02 -6.82 43.25
N THR A 240 -0.58 -7.22 44.40
CA THR A 240 0.04 -6.95 45.72
C THR A 240 0.94 -8.11 46.12
N ILE A 241 2.17 -7.78 46.50
CA ILE A 241 3.22 -8.70 46.91
C ILE A 241 3.42 -8.64 48.41
N SER A 242 3.41 -9.80 49.06
CA SER A 242 3.57 -9.95 50.52
C SER A 242 4.86 -10.65 50.95
N SER A 243 5.56 -11.30 50.01
CA SER A 243 6.83 -11.99 50.24
C SER A 243 7.65 -12.09 48.96
N GLU A 244 8.96 -12.33 49.10
CA GLU A 244 9.83 -12.58 47.96
C GLU A 244 9.42 -13.85 47.20
N SER A 245 8.98 -14.90 47.92
CA SER A 245 8.48 -16.14 47.30
C SER A 245 7.19 -15.91 46.50
N ASP A 246 6.29 -15.03 46.96
CA ASP A 246 5.08 -14.63 46.25
C ASP A 246 5.45 -13.87 44.96
N LEU A 247 6.42 -12.95 45.03
CA LEU A 247 6.95 -12.25 43.86
C LEU A 247 7.55 -13.22 42.84
N GLU A 248 8.41 -14.13 43.28
CA GLU A 248 9.03 -15.12 42.40
C GLU A 248 8.00 -16.03 41.73
N LYS A 249 6.98 -16.47 42.47
CA LYS A 249 5.89 -17.28 41.92
C LYS A 249 5.09 -16.51 40.88
N ARG A 250 4.77 -15.24 41.12
CA ARG A 250 4.01 -14.40 40.19
C ARG A 250 4.81 -14.08 38.94
N TYR A 251 6.07 -13.70 39.10
CA TYR A 251 7.01 -13.49 38.00
C TYR A 251 7.19 -14.76 37.17
N GLY A 252 7.37 -15.92 37.81
CA GLY A 252 7.56 -17.21 37.15
C GLY A 252 6.44 -17.56 36.18
N ARG A 253 5.18 -17.30 36.55
CA ARG A 253 4.02 -17.52 35.66
C ARG A 253 4.10 -16.74 34.36
N ILE A 254 4.61 -15.51 34.38
CA ILE A 254 4.70 -14.67 33.17
C ILE A 254 5.95 -15.00 32.39
N ALA A 255 7.05 -15.34 33.08
CA ALA A 255 8.26 -15.84 32.44
C ALA A 255 7.97 -17.13 31.63
N GLU A 256 7.14 -18.04 32.16
CA GLU A 256 6.67 -19.23 31.44
C GLU A 256 5.90 -18.85 30.17
N LYS A 257 4.93 -17.93 30.27
CA LYS A 257 4.19 -17.41 29.11
C LYS A 257 5.12 -16.79 28.07
N PHE A 258 6.11 -16.02 28.50
CA PHE A 258 7.10 -15.39 27.63
C PHE A 258 7.88 -16.45 26.84
N ILE A 259 8.37 -17.51 27.51
CA ILE A 259 9.10 -18.61 26.87
C ILE A 259 8.22 -19.31 25.81
N GLU A 260 6.98 -19.63 26.17
CA GLU A 260 6.04 -20.31 25.26
C GLU A 260 5.69 -19.44 24.04
N ALA A 261 5.38 -18.16 24.28
CA ALA A 261 5.06 -17.20 23.24
C ALA A 261 6.26 -16.97 22.31
N ARG A 262 7.47 -16.75 22.86
CA ARG A 262 8.70 -16.53 22.09
C ARG A 262 9.06 -17.75 21.26
N LYS A 263 9.00 -18.95 21.83
CA LYS A 263 9.23 -20.21 21.08
C LYS A 263 8.28 -20.36 19.90
N SER A 264 7.00 -20.07 20.12
CA SER A 264 5.98 -20.13 19.07
C SER A 264 6.21 -19.08 17.98
N ALA A 265 6.57 -17.85 18.37
CA ALA A 265 6.83 -16.75 17.45
C ALA A 265 8.10 -16.96 16.62
N LEU A 266 9.19 -17.48 17.20
CA LEU A 266 10.39 -17.87 16.44
C LEU A 266 10.07 -18.91 15.38
N LYS A 267 9.25 -19.92 15.73
CA LYS A 267 8.82 -20.93 14.75
C LYS A 267 7.92 -20.34 13.65
N ASN A 268 7.07 -19.38 14.00
CA ASN A 268 6.26 -18.66 13.01
C ASN A 268 7.12 -17.83 12.07
N THR A 269 8.21 -17.22 12.56
CA THR A 269 9.19 -16.51 11.72
C THR A 269 9.80 -17.43 10.68
N GLU A 270 10.17 -18.68 11.04
CA GLU A 270 10.62 -19.67 10.05
C GLU A 270 9.55 -19.94 8.97
N TYR A 271 8.28 -20.03 9.37
CA TYR A 271 7.18 -20.17 8.40
C TYR A 271 7.03 -18.94 7.51
N PHE A 272 7.13 -17.72 8.04
CA PHE A 272 7.15 -16.49 7.24
C PHE A 272 8.32 -16.46 6.25
N LEU A 273 9.52 -16.83 6.69
CA LEU A 273 10.69 -16.93 5.82
C LEU A 273 10.52 -18.00 4.74
N SER A 274 9.85 -19.11 5.03
CA SER A 274 9.58 -20.16 4.05
C SER A 274 8.60 -19.74 2.95
N MET A 275 7.84 -18.66 3.14
CA MET A 275 6.80 -18.20 2.20
C MET A 275 7.15 -16.87 1.48
N ILE A 276 8.40 -16.39 1.55
CA ILE A 276 8.81 -15.08 1.00
C ILE A 276 8.52 -14.89 -0.50
N ASN A 277 8.48 -15.97 -1.28
CA ASN A 277 8.18 -15.90 -2.72
C ASN A 277 6.68 -15.75 -3.01
N ASP A 278 5.84 -16.01 -2.02
CA ASP A 278 4.39 -16.06 -2.13
C ASP A 278 3.69 -15.11 -1.15
N LEU A 279 4.44 -14.28 -0.41
CA LEU A 279 3.88 -13.33 0.54
C LEU A 279 3.07 -12.27 -0.21
N ASP A 280 1.84 -12.00 0.24
CA ASP A 280 0.93 -11.11 -0.45
C ASP A 280 0.75 -9.79 0.29
N VAL A 281 0.58 -9.84 1.61
CA VAL A 281 0.29 -8.64 2.40
C VAL A 281 1.27 -8.49 3.57
N TYR A 282 1.83 -7.29 3.73
CA TYR A 282 2.60 -6.93 4.91
C TYR A 282 1.77 -6.03 5.83
N MET A 283 1.64 -6.39 7.11
CA MET A 283 0.98 -5.55 8.11
C MET A 283 2.03 -4.69 8.82
N SER A 284 2.07 -3.40 8.49
CA SER A 284 2.95 -2.41 9.15
C SER A 284 2.23 -1.77 10.33
N THR A 285 2.89 -1.70 11.48
CA THR A 285 2.29 -1.17 12.71
C THR A 285 3.37 -0.62 13.66
N SER A 286 2.94 0.17 14.64
CA SER A 286 3.76 0.54 15.79
C SER A 286 3.12 -0.04 17.04
N MET A 287 3.85 -0.91 17.74
CA MET A 287 3.39 -1.54 18.97
C MET A 287 4.29 -1.12 20.12
N ARG A 288 3.75 -0.39 21.09
CA ARG A 288 4.48 0.11 22.27
C ARG A 288 3.79 -0.23 23.58
N THR A 289 2.52 -0.60 23.53
CA THR A 289 1.73 -1.04 24.67
C THR A 289 1.11 -2.39 24.38
N ARG A 290 0.70 -3.11 25.43
CA ARG A 290 -0.04 -4.36 25.27
C ARG A 290 -1.35 -4.17 24.49
N SER A 291 -2.02 -3.04 24.67
CA SER A 291 -3.23 -2.71 23.92
C SER A 291 -2.96 -2.63 22.42
N ASP A 292 -1.82 -2.09 22.01
CA ASP A 292 -1.44 -2.00 20.58
C ASP A 292 -1.36 -3.39 19.94
N PHE A 293 -0.75 -4.36 20.63
CA PHE A 293 -0.66 -5.75 20.15
C PHE A 293 -2.04 -6.38 19.98
N ARG A 294 -2.97 -6.14 20.91
CA ARG A 294 -4.36 -6.63 20.81
C ARG A 294 -5.08 -5.99 19.62
N THR A 295 -5.00 -4.67 19.50
CA THR A 295 -5.64 -3.91 18.40
C THR A 295 -5.16 -4.39 17.03
N VAL A 296 -3.86 -4.63 16.86
CA VAL A 296 -3.30 -5.16 15.60
C VAL A 296 -3.79 -6.59 15.35
N ALA A 297 -3.77 -7.45 16.37
CA ALA A 297 -4.29 -8.81 16.24
C ALA A 297 -5.76 -8.84 15.82
N ASP A 298 -6.59 -7.99 16.42
CA ASP A 298 -8.02 -7.85 16.09
C ASP A 298 -8.22 -7.31 14.67
N ALA A 299 -7.40 -6.32 14.25
CA ALA A 299 -7.44 -5.80 12.90
C ALA A 299 -7.08 -6.88 11.86
N CYS A 300 -6.03 -7.65 12.10
CA CYS A 300 -5.65 -8.78 11.25
C CYS A 300 -6.78 -9.81 11.15
N GLU A 301 -7.35 -10.24 12.27
CA GLU A 301 -8.45 -11.22 12.28
C GLU A 301 -9.69 -10.70 11.55
N LYS A 302 -10.03 -9.42 11.72
CA LYS A 302 -11.19 -8.81 11.07
C LYS A 302 -10.99 -8.68 9.56
N VAL A 303 -9.82 -8.23 9.10
CA VAL A 303 -9.51 -8.07 7.67
C VAL A 303 -9.43 -9.43 6.98
N PHE A 304 -8.61 -10.35 7.49
CA PHE A 304 -8.38 -11.65 6.83
C PHE A 304 -9.46 -12.71 7.16
N GLY A 305 -10.35 -12.42 8.11
CA GLY A 305 -11.58 -13.17 8.35
C GLY A 305 -12.75 -12.76 7.45
N ASP A 306 -12.60 -11.69 6.65
CA ASP A 306 -13.64 -11.23 5.74
C ASP A 306 -13.93 -12.27 4.66
N GLN A 307 -15.21 -12.49 4.35
CA GLN A 307 -15.67 -13.49 3.40
C GLN A 307 -15.11 -13.27 1.99
N ARG A 308 -14.86 -12.00 1.61
CA ARG A 308 -14.33 -11.62 0.29
C ARG A 308 -12.92 -12.15 0.06
N LEU A 309 -12.13 -12.34 1.12
CA LEU A 309 -10.72 -12.76 1.01
C LEU A 309 -10.52 -14.27 1.17
N GLN A 310 -11.57 -15.03 1.49
CA GLN A 310 -11.43 -16.45 1.87
C GLN A 310 -10.99 -17.34 0.72
N ASP A 311 -11.39 -17.03 -0.52
CA ASP A 311 -11.03 -17.81 -1.71
C ASP A 311 -9.63 -17.46 -2.25
N LEU A 312 -9.13 -16.24 -1.97
CA LEU A 312 -7.81 -15.76 -2.38
C LEU A 312 -6.65 -16.43 -1.62
N ASN A 313 -6.89 -17.19 -0.55
CA ASN A 313 -5.84 -17.86 0.23
C ASN A 313 -4.64 -16.93 0.54
N LEU A 314 -4.89 -15.65 0.85
CA LEU A 314 -3.84 -14.64 1.00
C LEU A 314 -2.87 -14.99 2.14
N ARG A 315 -1.58 -14.85 1.88
CA ARG A 315 -0.51 -15.01 2.87
C ARG A 315 -0.09 -13.63 3.35
N TYR A 316 -0.24 -13.38 4.63
CA TYR A 316 0.07 -12.08 5.21
C TYR A 316 1.05 -12.21 6.37
N PHE A 317 1.95 -11.24 6.49
CA PHE A 317 2.88 -11.14 7.60
C PHE A 317 2.22 -10.35 8.74
N ASP A 318 1.98 -11.02 9.86
CA ASP A 318 1.51 -10.40 11.10
C ASP A 318 2.71 -10.25 12.06
N PRO A 319 3.22 -9.02 12.26
CA PRO A 319 4.40 -8.80 13.12
C PRO A 319 4.14 -9.15 14.59
N THR A 320 2.87 -9.25 15.03
CA THR A 320 2.52 -9.67 16.40
C THR A 320 2.66 -11.19 16.62
N LEU A 321 2.99 -11.94 15.57
CA LEU A 321 3.21 -13.39 15.60
C LEU A 321 4.65 -13.79 15.29
N SER A 322 5.55 -12.82 15.08
CA SER A 322 6.92 -13.01 14.61
C SER A 322 7.93 -12.49 15.64
N ALA A 323 8.97 -13.28 15.90
CA ALA A 323 10.11 -12.89 16.74
C ALA A 323 11.43 -13.20 16.03
N ALA A 324 12.53 -12.62 16.50
CA ALA A 324 13.87 -12.95 16.02
C ALA A 324 14.80 -13.23 17.21
N GLU A 325 15.90 -13.93 16.94
CA GLU A 325 16.95 -14.17 17.94
C GLU A 325 17.72 -12.89 18.23
N GLY A 326 18.06 -12.13 17.18
CA GLY A 326 18.73 -10.82 17.26
C GLY A 326 17.87 -9.64 16.84
N HIS A 327 18.25 -8.44 17.29
CA HIS A 327 17.60 -7.18 16.90
C HIS A 327 17.85 -6.87 15.42
N GLU A 328 19.09 -7.06 14.96
CA GLU A 328 19.51 -6.85 13.58
C GLU A 328 18.76 -7.79 12.63
N ASP A 329 18.64 -9.07 13.01
CA ASP A 329 17.89 -10.06 12.22
C ASP A 329 16.43 -9.68 12.07
N LYS A 330 15.80 -9.17 13.14
CA LYS A 330 14.42 -8.68 13.07
C LYS A 330 14.27 -7.59 12.02
N GLY A 331 15.16 -6.60 12.02
CA GLY A 331 15.12 -5.51 11.04
C GLY A 331 15.31 -6.02 9.60
N LEU A 332 16.21 -6.98 9.39
CA LEU A 332 16.42 -7.61 8.08
C LEU A 332 15.19 -8.42 7.63
N ILE A 333 14.56 -9.15 8.54
CA ILE A 333 13.33 -9.90 8.29
C ILE A 333 12.22 -8.94 7.88
N GLU A 334 11.97 -7.86 8.62
CA GLU A 334 10.93 -6.88 8.29
C GLU A 334 11.17 -6.23 6.92
N CYS A 335 12.42 -5.84 6.62
CA CYS A 335 12.79 -5.34 5.29
C CYS A 335 12.54 -6.37 4.18
N LEU A 336 12.89 -7.63 4.41
CA LEU A 336 12.64 -8.71 3.46
C LEU A 336 11.15 -8.94 3.26
N MET A 337 10.34 -8.95 4.32
CA MET A 337 8.90 -9.14 4.25
C MET A 337 8.22 -7.98 3.49
N VAL A 338 8.62 -6.72 3.75
CA VAL A 338 8.15 -5.57 2.96
C VAL A 338 8.53 -5.70 1.50
N ARG A 339 9.76 -6.14 1.19
CA ARG A 339 10.23 -6.38 -0.18
C ARG A 339 9.48 -7.53 -0.86
N SER A 340 9.13 -8.57 -0.13
CA SER A 340 8.45 -9.76 -0.65
C SER A 340 6.95 -9.56 -0.86
N ALA A 341 6.28 -8.86 0.04
CA ALA A 341 4.83 -8.65 -0.02
C ALA A 341 4.41 -7.90 -1.28
N LYS A 342 3.21 -8.17 -1.78
CA LYS A 342 2.64 -7.51 -2.96
C LYS A 342 1.93 -6.20 -2.62
N VAL A 343 1.37 -6.11 -1.41
CA VAL A 343 0.64 -4.97 -0.85
C VAL A 343 1.11 -4.73 0.58
N LEU A 344 1.13 -3.48 1.03
CA LEU A 344 1.35 -3.12 2.42
C LEU A 344 0.08 -2.51 3.02
N VAL A 345 -0.31 -2.96 4.21
CA VAL A 345 -1.35 -2.32 5.03
C VAL A 345 -0.66 -1.65 6.21
N TYR A 346 -0.78 -0.34 6.27
CA TYR A 346 -0.24 0.50 7.34
C TYR A 346 -1.34 0.78 8.36
N ILE A 347 -1.14 0.33 9.60
CA ILE A 347 -2.04 0.59 10.72
C ILE A 347 -1.52 1.82 11.49
N ALA A 348 -2.25 2.93 11.40
CA ALA A 348 -1.89 4.14 12.11
C ALA A 348 -2.16 3.98 13.62
N GLY A 349 -1.11 3.89 14.42
CA GLY A 349 -1.20 4.02 15.87
C GLY A 349 -1.44 5.46 16.36
N GLU A 350 -1.59 5.65 17.67
CA GLU A 350 -1.76 6.97 18.29
C GLU A 350 -0.57 7.91 18.06
N ARG A 351 0.64 7.35 17.98
CA ARG A 351 1.88 8.07 17.71
C ARG A 351 2.52 7.59 16.42
N GLU A 352 3.17 8.50 15.72
CA GLU A 352 4.04 8.17 14.59
C GLU A 352 5.27 7.41 15.08
N SER A 353 5.79 6.52 14.21
CA SER A 353 7.00 5.78 14.48
C SER A 353 7.84 5.73 13.22
N PHE A 354 9.14 5.97 13.36
CA PHE A 354 10.05 5.94 12.24
C PHE A 354 10.06 4.59 11.52
N GLY A 355 9.87 3.49 12.25
CA GLY A 355 9.82 2.14 11.69
C GLY A 355 8.69 1.97 10.66
N LYS A 356 7.43 2.19 11.06
CA LYS A 356 6.28 2.02 10.15
C LYS A 356 6.33 2.98 8.95
N ASP A 357 6.82 4.21 9.18
CA ASP A 357 6.93 5.22 8.13
C ASP A 357 8.01 4.84 7.10
N ALA A 358 9.12 4.26 7.57
CA ALA A 358 10.16 3.69 6.70
C ALA A 358 9.62 2.49 5.91
N GLU A 359 8.86 1.60 6.51
CA GLU A 359 8.24 0.44 5.82
C GLU A 359 7.26 0.89 4.72
N ALA A 360 6.40 1.87 5.01
CA ALA A 360 5.50 2.44 4.02
C ALA A 360 6.28 3.12 2.89
N ALA A 361 7.33 3.88 3.21
CA ALA A 361 8.19 4.51 2.21
C ALA A 361 8.89 3.47 1.31
N MET A 362 9.40 2.37 1.89
CA MET A 362 9.99 1.27 1.14
C MET A 362 8.97 0.65 0.18
N ALA A 363 7.75 0.36 0.63
CA ALA A 363 6.72 -0.23 -0.23
C ALA A 363 6.32 0.72 -1.39
N LEU A 364 6.08 1.99 -1.09
CA LEU A 364 5.71 3.00 -2.08
C LEU A 364 6.81 3.22 -3.12
N THR A 365 8.08 3.25 -2.70
CA THR A 365 9.22 3.43 -3.62
C THR A 365 9.52 2.20 -4.49
N LEU A 366 8.94 1.05 -4.13
CA LEU A 366 8.90 -0.16 -4.96
C LEU A 366 7.65 -0.23 -5.87
N GLY A 367 6.85 0.84 -5.96
CA GLY A 367 5.66 0.86 -6.81
C GLY A 367 4.45 0.12 -6.24
N LYS A 368 4.52 -0.37 -4.99
CA LYS A 368 3.47 -1.24 -4.42
C LYS A 368 2.26 -0.43 -3.95
N PRO A 369 1.04 -0.99 -4.05
CA PRO A 369 -0.11 -0.44 -3.35
C PRO A 369 0.12 -0.42 -1.84
N VAL A 370 -0.19 0.71 -1.21
CA VAL A 370 -0.14 0.86 0.24
C VAL A 370 -1.46 1.41 0.76
N ILE A 371 -2.08 0.68 1.68
CA ILE A 371 -3.36 1.02 2.30
C ILE A 371 -3.10 1.52 3.73
N PHE A 372 -3.39 2.79 4.00
CA PHE A 372 -3.34 3.38 5.33
C PHE A 372 -4.70 3.25 5.99
N TYR A 373 -4.76 2.47 7.08
CA TYR A 373 -5.90 2.42 7.98
C TYR A 373 -5.67 3.37 9.15
N CYS A 374 -6.59 4.31 9.33
CA CYS A 374 -6.57 5.30 10.40
C CYS A 374 -7.86 5.20 11.22
N ASP A 375 -7.76 4.94 12.52
CA ASP A 375 -8.86 4.89 13.49
C ASP A 375 -9.56 6.25 13.76
N SER A 376 -9.34 7.29 12.93
CA SER A 376 -10.09 8.54 13.01
C SER A 376 -10.13 9.31 11.68
N GLN A 377 -11.24 10.00 11.44
CA GLN A 377 -11.44 10.87 10.27
C GLN A 377 -10.42 12.01 10.16
N GLN A 378 -10.01 12.59 11.29
CA GLN A 378 -8.99 13.64 11.31
C GLN A 378 -7.64 13.13 10.78
N ARG A 379 -7.21 11.94 11.22
CA ARG A 379 -5.97 11.31 10.72
C ARG A 379 -6.10 10.89 9.27
N LYS A 380 -7.26 10.40 8.84
CA LYS A 380 -7.55 10.13 7.42
C LYS A 380 -7.31 11.37 6.55
N GLY A 381 -7.88 12.52 6.92
CA GLY A 381 -7.66 13.77 6.19
C GLY A 381 -6.18 14.19 6.15
N PHE A 382 -5.48 14.09 7.29
CA PHE A 382 -4.05 14.40 7.36
C PHE A 382 -3.20 13.50 6.44
N TYR A 383 -3.34 12.17 6.54
CA TYR A 383 -2.57 11.24 5.70
C TYR A 383 -2.92 11.39 4.22
N LYS A 384 -4.19 11.62 3.90
CA LYS A 384 -4.65 11.74 2.51
C LYS A 384 -4.18 13.01 1.81
N ASP A 385 -4.24 14.15 2.49
CA ASP A 385 -4.07 15.45 1.85
C ASP A 385 -2.73 16.12 2.16
N VAL A 386 -2.16 15.87 3.34
CA VAL A 386 -1.04 16.61 3.89
C VAL A 386 0.25 15.77 3.98
N HIS A 387 0.14 14.52 4.44
CA HIS A 387 1.32 13.75 4.82
C HIS A 387 2.23 13.43 3.62
N PRO A 388 3.57 13.69 3.69
CA PRO A 388 4.47 13.49 2.55
C PRO A 388 4.52 12.06 2.01
N LEU A 389 4.36 11.04 2.87
CA LEU A 389 4.32 9.64 2.42
C LEU A 389 3.15 9.35 1.46
N SER A 390 2.10 10.16 1.43
CA SER A 390 1.01 9.98 0.47
C SER A 390 1.42 10.27 -0.98
N ARG A 391 2.64 10.78 -1.20
CA ARG A 391 3.15 11.20 -2.52
C ARG A 391 4.64 10.87 -2.63
N LEU A 392 4.95 9.59 -2.80
CA LEU A 392 6.29 9.16 -3.18
C LEU A 392 6.33 8.77 -4.66
N ILE A 393 7.44 8.24 -5.12
CA ILE A 393 7.64 7.77 -6.49
C ILE A 393 8.23 6.37 -6.45
N ASP A 394 7.86 5.54 -7.41
CA ASP A 394 8.60 4.32 -7.72
C ASP A 394 9.98 4.71 -8.24
N PHE A 395 11.05 4.29 -7.56
CA PHE A 395 12.41 4.67 -7.91
C PHE A 395 12.92 4.03 -9.20
N GLN A 396 12.30 2.95 -9.69
CA GLN A 396 12.66 2.34 -10.96
C GLN A 396 12.00 3.04 -12.15
N THR A 397 10.76 3.51 -11.99
CA THR A 397 9.96 4.06 -13.10
C THR A 397 9.82 5.59 -13.07
N GLY A 398 9.99 6.20 -11.89
CA GLY A 398 9.69 7.60 -11.61
C GLY A 398 8.20 7.88 -11.45
N VAL A 399 7.33 6.88 -11.60
CA VAL A 399 5.87 7.09 -11.51
C VAL A 399 5.51 7.42 -10.06
N ALA A 400 4.71 8.48 -9.86
CA ALA A 400 4.22 8.82 -8.54
C ALA A 400 3.37 7.68 -7.96
N VAL A 401 3.52 7.37 -6.68
CA VAL A 401 2.78 6.32 -5.98
C VAL A 401 2.17 6.93 -4.74
N GLY A 402 0.85 7.03 -4.74
CA GLY A 402 0.08 7.53 -3.61
C GLY A 402 -0.50 6.43 -2.75
N ALA A 403 -0.74 6.78 -1.48
CA ALA A 403 -1.35 5.91 -0.49
C ALA A 403 -2.89 5.92 -0.61
N ILE A 404 -3.50 4.76 -0.43
CA ILE A 404 -4.95 4.59 -0.33
C ILE A 404 -5.32 4.73 1.15
N VAL A 405 -6.15 5.70 1.54
CA VAL A 405 -6.34 6.07 2.95
C VAL A 405 -7.79 5.87 3.36
N THR A 406 -7.99 5.04 4.39
CA THR A 406 -9.30 4.67 4.92
C THR A 406 -9.32 4.73 6.44
N ASP A 407 -10.51 4.85 7.01
CA ASP A 407 -10.79 4.73 8.44
C ASP A 407 -11.71 3.55 8.78
N ARG A 408 -11.93 2.63 7.83
CA ARG A 408 -12.80 1.46 7.99
C ARG A 408 -12.05 0.19 7.63
N LEU A 409 -11.97 -0.78 8.54
CA LEU A 409 -11.32 -2.07 8.27
C LEU A 409 -12.04 -2.86 7.15
N GLU A 410 -13.34 -2.68 7.00
CA GLU A 410 -14.13 -3.27 5.92
C GLU A 410 -13.70 -2.77 4.55
N GLU A 411 -13.28 -1.50 4.43
CA GLU A 411 -12.71 -0.95 3.19
C GLU A 411 -11.31 -1.53 2.94
N VAL A 412 -10.51 -1.78 3.99
CA VAL A 412 -9.20 -2.45 3.81
C VAL A 412 -9.38 -3.82 3.16
N ALA A 413 -10.31 -4.63 3.67
CA ALA A 413 -10.63 -5.93 3.07
C ALA A 413 -11.16 -5.79 1.63
N GLU A 414 -12.00 -4.79 1.35
CA GLU A 414 -12.49 -4.51 -0.01
C GLU A 414 -11.38 -4.14 -0.98
N LEU A 415 -10.44 -3.30 -0.53
CA LEU A 415 -9.31 -2.86 -1.34
C LEU A 415 -8.37 -4.02 -1.63
N LEU A 416 -8.09 -4.89 -0.65
CA LEU A 416 -7.30 -6.09 -0.87
C LEU A 416 -7.97 -7.01 -1.90
N ASP A 417 -9.28 -7.25 -1.77
CA ASP A 417 -10.06 -8.03 -2.73
C ASP A 417 -9.94 -7.46 -4.15
N ARG A 418 -10.25 -6.16 -4.33
CA ARG A 418 -10.14 -5.48 -5.62
C ARG A 418 -8.73 -5.49 -6.20
N ILE A 419 -7.70 -5.34 -5.37
CA ILE A 419 -6.30 -5.40 -5.83
C ILE A 419 -6.00 -6.80 -6.38
N PHE A 420 -6.26 -7.84 -5.58
CA PHE A 420 -5.90 -9.21 -5.95
C PHE A 420 -6.81 -9.82 -7.02
N GLU A 421 -8.01 -9.29 -7.23
CA GLU A 421 -8.91 -9.61 -8.35
C GLU A 421 -8.64 -8.78 -9.61
N ASN A 422 -7.74 -7.80 -9.57
CA ASN A 422 -7.55 -6.81 -10.64
C ASN A 422 -8.83 -6.03 -10.98
N ALA A 423 -9.62 -5.70 -9.96
CA ALA A 423 -10.94 -5.07 -10.05
C ALA A 423 -10.98 -3.69 -9.37
N MET A 424 -9.84 -3.01 -9.29
CA MET A 424 -9.78 -1.63 -8.81
C MET A 424 -10.64 -0.69 -9.67
N GLU A 425 -11.09 0.42 -9.08
CA GLU A 425 -11.88 1.43 -9.78
C GLU A 425 -11.23 2.80 -9.59
N TYR A 426 -11.16 3.56 -10.68
CA TYR A 426 -10.48 4.85 -10.68
C TYR A 426 -11.32 5.97 -11.26
N VAL A 427 -10.97 7.19 -10.86
CA VAL A 427 -11.53 8.44 -11.38
C VAL A 427 -10.38 9.38 -11.72
N ILE A 428 -10.44 10.00 -12.89
CA ILE A 428 -9.52 11.07 -13.30
C ILE A 428 -10.13 12.42 -12.96
N GLU A 429 -9.33 13.29 -12.34
CA GLU A 429 -9.69 14.65 -11.99
C GLU A 429 -8.60 15.63 -12.46
N GLN A 430 -9.02 16.78 -12.98
CA GLN A 430 -8.18 17.96 -13.09
C GLN A 430 -8.66 18.99 -12.05
N PRO A 431 -7.82 19.41 -11.08
CA PRO A 431 -8.22 20.43 -10.12
C PRO A 431 -8.60 21.74 -10.80
N GLU A 432 -9.61 22.41 -10.25
CA GLU A 432 -10.07 23.70 -10.74
C GLU A 432 -8.91 24.71 -10.85
N GLY A 433 -8.84 25.42 -11.97
CA GLY A 433 -7.78 26.39 -12.26
C GLY A 433 -6.40 25.78 -12.53
N LYS A 434 -6.26 24.45 -12.66
CA LYS A 434 -4.99 23.77 -12.96
C LYS A 434 -5.10 22.82 -14.17
N PRO A 435 -5.44 23.34 -15.37
CA PRO A 435 -5.47 22.53 -16.59
C PRO A 435 -4.14 21.79 -16.80
N GLY A 436 -4.23 20.51 -17.18
CA GLY A 436 -3.10 19.61 -17.40
C GLY A 436 -2.48 19.00 -16.14
N TYR A 437 -2.97 19.38 -14.95
CA TYR A 437 -2.61 18.72 -13.70
C TYR A 437 -3.61 17.60 -13.44
N TYR A 438 -3.23 16.35 -13.66
CA TYR A 438 -4.13 15.21 -13.49
C TYR A 438 -3.89 14.53 -12.14
N ARG A 439 -4.99 14.12 -11.50
CA ARG A 439 -5.01 13.24 -10.34
C ARG A 439 -5.79 11.99 -10.70
N LEU A 440 -5.15 10.83 -10.58
CA LEU A 440 -5.86 9.56 -10.59
C LEU A 440 -6.24 9.22 -9.16
N LYS A 441 -7.52 8.97 -8.93
CA LYS A 441 -8.06 8.68 -7.59
C LYS A 441 -8.63 7.29 -7.54
N GLU A 442 -8.37 6.59 -6.45
CA GLU A 442 -9.08 5.36 -6.09
C GLU A 442 -10.51 5.75 -5.67
N LYS A 443 -11.52 5.10 -6.27
CA LYS A 443 -12.91 5.55 -6.21
C LYS A 443 -13.56 5.39 -4.83
N LEU A 444 -13.27 4.31 -4.10
CA LEU A 444 -13.88 3.99 -2.80
C LEU A 444 -13.47 5.00 -1.72
N THR A 445 -12.19 5.31 -1.64
CA THR A 445 -11.59 6.19 -0.62
C THR A 445 -11.37 7.61 -1.10
N ASN A 446 -11.50 7.84 -2.42
CA ASN A 446 -11.21 9.09 -3.09
C ASN A 446 -9.75 9.54 -2.87
N SER A 447 -8.84 8.60 -2.59
CA SER A 447 -7.40 8.86 -2.40
C SER A 447 -6.70 9.08 -3.74
N VAL A 448 -5.82 10.08 -3.80
CA VAL A 448 -4.98 10.33 -4.99
C VAL A 448 -3.85 9.30 -5.01
N ILE A 449 -3.82 8.45 -6.03
CA ILE A 449 -2.85 7.37 -6.15
C ILE A 449 -1.78 7.65 -7.22
N ARG A 450 -2.07 8.49 -8.22
CA ARG A 450 -1.12 8.92 -9.27
C ARG A 450 -1.33 10.39 -9.58
N ILE A 451 -0.28 11.06 -10.05
CA ILE A 451 -0.30 12.49 -10.37
C ILE A 451 0.49 12.74 -11.64
N GLN A 452 -0.04 13.60 -12.51
CA GLN A 452 0.71 14.33 -13.52
C GLN A 452 0.72 15.81 -13.18
N THR A 453 1.90 16.43 -13.23
CA THR A 453 2.05 17.89 -13.03
C THR A 453 1.98 18.65 -14.34
N ASN A 454 1.33 19.82 -14.33
CA ASN A 454 1.35 20.77 -15.45
C ASN A 454 2.56 21.73 -15.42
N ASN A 455 3.44 21.61 -14.43
CA ASN A 455 4.68 22.40 -14.39
C ASN A 455 5.67 21.86 -15.44
N LYS A 456 5.81 22.59 -16.55
CA LYS A 456 6.63 22.19 -17.71
C LYS A 456 8.10 21.95 -17.36
N LEU A 457 8.70 22.79 -16.51
CA LEU A 457 10.10 22.65 -16.12
C LEU A 457 10.30 21.41 -15.26
N LEU A 458 9.46 21.23 -14.23
CA LEU A 458 9.50 20.07 -13.36
C LEU A 458 9.31 18.77 -14.16
N SER A 459 8.27 18.71 -14.99
CA SER A 459 7.97 17.54 -15.82
C SER A 459 9.14 17.17 -16.73
N ARG A 460 9.72 18.16 -17.45
CA ARG A 460 10.87 17.92 -18.33
C ARG A 460 12.11 17.45 -17.56
N CYS A 461 12.50 18.15 -16.49
CA CYS A 461 13.66 17.77 -15.70
C CYS A 461 13.51 16.36 -15.11
N PHE A 462 12.34 16.08 -14.55
CA PHE A 462 12.03 14.81 -13.90
C PHE A 462 12.08 13.66 -14.91
N TRP A 463 11.38 13.77 -16.04
CA TRP A 463 11.35 12.68 -17.02
C TRP A 463 12.63 12.52 -17.82
N ASN A 464 13.42 13.58 -18.01
CA ASN A 464 14.76 13.47 -18.58
C ASN A 464 15.68 12.62 -17.68
N PHE A 465 15.58 12.77 -16.36
CA PHE A 465 16.35 11.95 -15.42
C PHE A 465 15.98 10.46 -15.52
N PHE A 466 14.70 10.12 -15.39
CA PHE A 466 14.25 8.72 -15.39
C PHE A 466 14.37 8.03 -16.76
N SER A 467 14.22 8.77 -17.86
CA SER A 467 14.41 8.20 -19.20
C SER A 467 15.89 7.89 -19.47
N ASN A 468 16.82 8.75 -19.01
CA ASN A 468 18.26 8.53 -19.15
C ASN A 468 18.79 7.42 -18.22
N ALA A 469 18.22 7.24 -17.03
CA ALA A 469 18.59 6.17 -16.11
C ALA A 469 18.37 4.79 -16.74
N LYS A 470 17.18 4.54 -17.30
CA LYS A 470 16.87 3.29 -18.02
C LYS A 470 17.84 3.01 -19.16
N TYR A 471 18.22 4.05 -19.92
CA TYR A 471 19.20 3.91 -20.99
C TYR A 471 20.58 3.48 -20.45
N ARG A 472 21.04 4.07 -19.34
CA ARG A 472 22.32 3.70 -18.70
C ARG A 472 22.32 2.28 -18.17
N ASP A 473 21.24 1.84 -17.53
CA ASP A 473 21.13 0.48 -16.99
C ASP A 473 21.08 -0.57 -18.11
N SER A 474 20.39 -0.27 -19.22
CA SER A 474 20.37 -1.13 -20.42
C SER A 474 21.72 -1.26 -21.14
N LYS A 475 22.64 -0.30 -20.93
CA LYS A 475 24.01 -0.37 -21.44
C LYS A 475 24.92 -1.15 -20.49
N ARG A 476 24.86 -0.85 -19.19
CA ARG A 476 25.63 -1.59 -18.17
C ARG A 476 25.28 -3.07 -18.12
N GLY A 477 24.02 -3.45 -18.34
CA GLY A 477 23.62 -4.86 -18.43
C GLY A 477 24.18 -5.61 -19.66
N ARG A 478 24.58 -4.88 -20.71
CA ARG A 478 25.27 -5.45 -21.89
C ARG A 478 26.77 -5.59 -21.66
N ASP A 479 27.38 -4.63 -20.96
CA ASP A 479 28.83 -4.63 -20.68
C ASP A 479 29.27 -5.66 -19.61
N VAL A 480 28.33 -6.34 -18.94
CA VAL A 480 28.60 -7.41 -17.94
C VAL A 480 28.40 -8.82 -18.56
N GLN A 481 27.96 -8.90 -19.82
CA GLN A 481 27.84 -10.15 -20.58
C GLN A 481 28.93 -10.32 -21.66
N GLU A 482 29.89 -9.39 -21.74
CA GLU A 482 31.18 -9.54 -22.45
C GLU A 482 32.31 -9.73 -21.44
#